data_AF-A0A7T8GWG1-F1
#
_entry.id   AF-A0A7T8GWG1-F1
#
_cell.length_a   1.000
_cell.length_b   1.000
_cell.length_c   1.000
_cell.angle_alpha   90.00
_cell.angle_beta   90.00
_cell.angle_gamma   90.00
#
_symmetry.space_group_name_H-M   'P 1'
#
loop_
_entity.id
_entity.type
_entity.pdbx_description
1 polymer ?
#
loop_
_entity_poly.entity_id
_entity_poly.type
_entity_poly.pdbx_seq_one_letter_code
_entity_poly.pdbx_strand_id
1 'polypeptide(L)'
;MKIQRISNLLNAEVAAKDTVRIVKCSESLIFKLKKLKKDGQSQARSPSSGGHNKKRMAEFLEAVTKEIEENTTLNMKEIIKKLEGSPWTAHCQ
;
A
#
# COMPACT_ATOMS: atom_id res chain seq x y z
N MET A 1 -14.33 -4.03 6.75
CA MET A 1 -12.84 -3.97 6.81
C MET A 1 -12.37 -4.62 8.12
N LYS A 2 -11.45 -5.60 8.10
CA LYS A 2 -11.04 -6.35 9.33
C LYS A 2 -10.39 -5.47 10.41
N ILE A 3 -9.57 -4.48 10.02
CA ILE A 3 -8.88 -3.56 10.95
C ILE A 3 -9.88 -2.73 11.77
N GLN A 4 -10.91 -2.17 11.12
CA GLN A 4 -11.95 -1.41 11.82
C GLN A 4 -12.66 -2.26 12.88
N ARG A 5 -12.96 -3.52 12.55
CA ARG A 5 -13.63 -4.45 13.49
C ARG A 5 -12.73 -4.78 14.68
N ILE A 6 -11.43 -4.96 14.46
CA ILE A 6 -10.44 -5.11 15.54
C ILE A 6 -10.43 -3.87 16.43
N SER A 7 -10.39 -2.68 15.82
CA SER A 7 -10.38 -1.40 16.55
C SER A 7 -11.61 -1.24 17.44
N ASN A 8 -12.80 -1.56 16.92
CA ASN A 8 -14.05 -1.52 17.68
C ASN A 8 -14.04 -2.50 18.88
N LEU A 9 -13.55 -3.72 18.69
CA LEU A 9 -13.44 -4.71 19.77
C LEU A 9 -12.43 -4.26 20.85
N LEU A 10 -11.30 -3.68 20.44
CA LEU A 10 -10.33 -3.10 21.36
C LEU A 10 -10.82 -1.82 22.04
N ASN A 11 -11.77 -1.08 21.44
CA ASN A 11 -12.46 0.05 22.07
C ASN A 11 -13.45 -0.43 23.13
N ALA A 12 -14.13 -1.56 22.88
CA ALA A 12 -15.03 -2.21 23.83
C ALA A 12 -14.30 -3.06 24.89
N GLU A 13 -12.98 -2.85 25.07
CA GLU A 13 -12.13 -3.54 26.04
C GLU A 13 -12.14 -5.08 25.97
N VAL A 14 -12.53 -5.64 24.82
CA VAL A 14 -12.49 -7.09 24.58
C VAL A 14 -11.04 -7.57 24.63
N ALA A 15 -10.81 -8.70 25.29
CA ALA A 15 -9.48 -9.29 25.39
C ALA A 15 -8.89 -9.59 24.00
N ALA A 16 -7.58 -9.41 23.85
CA ALA A 16 -6.89 -9.63 22.58
C ALA A 16 -7.07 -11.07 22.07
N LYS A 17 -7.05 -12.07 22.98
CA LYS A 17 -7.30 -13.48 22.65
C LYS A 17 -8.70 -13.71 22.07
N ASP A 18 -9.72 -13.07 22.62
CA ASP A 18 -11.09 -13.16 22.10
C ASP A 18 -11.23 -12.44 20.76
N THR A 19 -10.55 -11.32 20.59
CA THR A 19 -10.51 -10.58 19.33
C THR A 19 -9.90 -11.41 18.20
N VAL A 20 -8.82 -12.16 18.47
CA VAL A 20 -8.22 -13.12 17.53
C VAL A 20 -9.24 -14.15 17.07
N ARG A 21 -9.97 -14.75 18.02
CA ARG A 21 -11.00 -15.77 17.75
C ARG A 21 -12.17 -15.22 16.94
N ILE A 22 -12.66 -14.03 17.28
CA ILE A 22 -13.81 -13.39 16.62
C ILE A 22 -13.45 -12.95 15.19
N VAL A 23 -12.29 -12.33 15.00
CA VAL A 23 -11.90 -11.73 13.71
C VAL A 23 -11.16 -12.72 12.80
N LYS A 24 -10.70 -13.85 13.34
CA LYS A 24 -9.88 -14.85 12.64
C LYS A 24 -8.67 -14.20 11.95
N CYS A 25 -7.80 -13.59 12.75
CA CYS A 25 -6.57 -12.94 12.29
C CYS A 25 -5.40 -13.25 13.24
N SER A 26 -4.17 -12.95 12.83
CA SER A 26 -3.01 -13.26 13.65
C SER A 26 -2.99 -12.43 14.94
N GLU A 27 -2.55 -13.05 16.03
CA GLU A 27 -2.37 -12.38 17.31
C GLU A 27 -1.35 -11.22 17.20
N SER A 28 -0.30 -11.41 16.41
CA SER A 28 0.69 -10.38 16.10
C SER A 28 0.06 -9.11 15.50
N LEU A 29 -0.97 -9.25 14.66
CA LEU A 29 -1.67 -8.10 14.07
C LEU A 29 -2.48 -7.35 15.14
N ILE A 30 -3.17 -8.08 16.03
CA ILE A 30 -3.93 -7.49 17.13
C ILE A 30 -3.02 -6.67 18.04
N PHE A 31 -1.86 -7.23 18.43
CA PHE A 31 -0.91 -6.51 19.28
C PHE A 31 -0.30 -5.30 18.59
N LYS A 32 0.04 -5.38 17.29
CA LYS A 32 0.48 -4.22 16.51
C LYS A 32 -0.58 -3.12 16.51
N LEU A 33 -1.83 -3.45 16.25
CA LEU A 33 -2.93 -2.47 16.24
C LEU A 33 -3.23 -1.88 17.62
N LYS A 34 -3.11 -2.70 18.68
CA LYS A 34 -3.24 -2.24 20.07
C LYS A 34 -2.12 -1.25 20.43
N LYS A 35 -0.88 -1.52 20.00
CA LYS A 35 0.26 -0.62 20.19
C LYS A 35 0.08 0.69 19.43
N LEU A 36 -0.23 0.63 18.14
CA LEU A 36 -0.49 1.83 17.32
C LEU A 36 -1.56 2.73 17.94
N LYS A 37 -2.64 2.14 18.46
CA LYS A 37 -3.70 2.87 19.16
C LYS A 37 -3.21 3.52 20.46
N LYS A 38 -2.42 2.82 21.27
CA LYS A 38 -1.81 3.36 22.49
C LYS A 38 -0.90 4.56 22.17
N ASP A 39 -0.16 4.46 21.07
CA ASP A 39 0.78 5.48 20.62
C ASP A 39 0.09 6.64 19.86
N GLY A 40 -1.25 6.63 19.75
CA GLY A 40 -2.03 7.65 19.03
C GLY A 40 -1.81 7.65 17.51
N GLN A 41 -1.20 6.61 16.97
CA GLN A 41 -0.85 6.50 15.56
C GLN A 41 -2.01 6.01 14.72
N SER A 42 -2.04 6.46 13.46
CA SER A 42 -3.07 6.04 12.50
C SER A 42 -2.98 4.54 12.21
N GLN A 43 -4.15 3.88 12.20
CA GLN A 43 -4.31 2.50 11.74
C GLN A 43 -4.50 2.43 10.21
N ALA A 44 -4.52 3.58 9.53
CA ALA A 44 -4.56 3.64 8.08
C ALA A 44 -3.29 3.01 7.52
N ARG A 45 -3.42 2.37 6.35
CA ARG A 45 -2.22 1.94 5.64
C ARG A 45 -1.44 3.17 5.20
N SER A 46 -0.11 3.03 5.09
CA SER A 46 0.69 4.10 4.52
C SER A 46 0.19 4.46 3.12
N PRO A 47 0.13 5.76 2.79
CA PRO A 47 -0.06 6.17 1.41
C PRO A 47 1.06 5.51 0.59
N SER A 48 0.71 4.87 -0.54
CA SER A 48 1.56 4.00 -1.39
C SER A 48 1.73 2.52 -1.00
N SER A 49 1.10 2.02 0.06
CA SER A 49 1.11 0.58 0.41
C SER A 49 0.41 -0.35 -0.60
N GLY A 50 -0.32 0.22 -1.58
CA GLY A 50 -0.74 -0.53 -2.76
C GLY A 50 0.45 -0.63 -3.71
N GLY A 51 1.01 -1.82 -3.91
CA GLY A 51 2.20 -2.02 -4.76
C GLY A 51 2.08 -1.46 -6.19
N HIS A 52 0.86 -1.18 -6.66
CA HIS A 52 0.60 -0.51 -7.93
C HIS A 52 0.82 1.02 -7.93
N ASN A 53 0.71 1.68 -6.78
CA ASN A 53 0.88 3.14 -6.67
C ASN A 53 2.35 3.55 -6.76
N LYS A 54 3.27 2.68 -6.31
CA LYS A 54 4.71 2.94 -6.47
C LYS A 54 5.15 2.98 -7.94
N LYS A 55 4.50 2.21 -8.83
CA LYS A 55 4.78 2.19 -10.28
C LYS A 55 4.11 3.33 -11.06
N ARG A 56 3.28 4.16 -10.42
CA ARG A 56 2.52 5.25 -11.06
C ARG A 56 2.78 6.58 -10.37
N MET A 57 4.04 6.86 -10.06
CA MET A 57 4.43 8.21 -9.65
C MET A 57 4.17 9.20 -10.80
N ALA A 58 3.92 10.47 -10.47
CA ALA A 58 3.65 11.50 -11.48
C ALA A 58 4.75 11.56 -12.55
N GLU A 59 6.01 11.44 -12.13
CA GLU A 59 7.19 11.40 -13.00
C GLU A 59 7.15 10.24 -14.01
N PHE A 60 6.64 9.07 -13.61
CA PHE A 60 6.47 7.94 -14.53
C PHE A 60 5.40 8.23 -15.59
N LEU A 61 4.29 8.85 -15.16
CA LEU A 61 3.22 9.22 -16.09
C LEU A 61 3.67 10.29 -17.07
N GLU A 62 4.47 11.26 -16.62
CA GLU A 62 5.07 12.29 -17.45
C GLU A 62 6.04 11.69 -18.48
N ALA A 63 6.91 10.77 -18.05
CA ALA A 63 7.82 10.06 -18.95
C ALA A 63 7.08 9.21 -20.01
N VAL A 64 6.00 8.51 -19.61
CA VAL A 64 5.15 7.78 -20.55
C VAL A 64 4.49 8.73 -21.56
N THR A 65 3.96 9.86 -21.09
CA THR A 65 3.27 10.83 -21.96
C THR A 65 4.23 11.41 -22.98
N LYS A 66 5.43 11.80 -22.55
CA LYS A 66 6.50 12.29 -23.44
C LYS A 66 6.89 11.25 -24.50
N GLU A 67 7.04 9.98 -24.13
CA GLU A 67 7.41 8.93 -25.10
C GLU A 67 6.28 8.67 -26.12
N ILE A 68 5.00 8.82 -25.73
CA ILE A 68 3.86 8.72 -26.64
C ILE A 68 3.86 9.88 -27.65
N GLU A 69 4.18 11.09 -27.21
CA GLU A 69 4.26 12.28 -28.06
C GLU A 69 5.45 12.22 -29.03
N GLU A 70 6.62 11.80 -28.55
CA GLU A 70 7.85 11.72 -29.35
C GLU A 70 7.86 10.50 -30.30
N ASN A 71 7.20 9.40 -29.94
CA ASN A 71 7.22 8.15 -30.69
C ASN A 71 5.81 7.54 -30.84
N THR A 72 4.99 8.14 -31.73
CA THR A 72 3.60 7.74 -31.98
C THR A 72 3.40 6.33 -32.55
N THR A 73 4.48 5.68 -33.01
CA THR A 73 4.44 4.32 -33.60
C THR A 73 4.73 3.22 -32.59
N LEU A 74 5.28 3.55 -31.42
CA LEU A 74 5.58 2.57 -30.39
C LEU A 74 4.31 2.12 -29.68
N ASN A 75 4.21 0.83 -29.43
CA ASN A 75 3.12 0.32 -28.61
C ASN A 75 3.44 0.48 -27.11
N MET A 76 2.40 0.44 -26.28
CA MET A 76 2.54 0.65 -24.83
C MET A 76 3.51 -0.32 -24.15
N LYS A 77 3.66 -1.56 -24.66
CA LYS A 77 4.62 -2.53 -24.08
C LYS A 77 6.06 -2.13 -24.34
N GLU A 78 6.34 -1.58 -25.52
CA GLU A 78 7.67 -1.11 -25.90
C GLU A 78 8.07 0.13 -25.09
N ILE A 79 7.12 1.05 -24.91
CA ILE A 79 7.28 2.24 -24.06
C ILE A 79 7.58 1.83 -22.62
N ILE A 80 6.78 0.94 -22.04
CA ILE A 80 7.01 0.45 -20.66
C ILE A 80 8.36 -0.25 -20.54
N LYS A 81 8.75 -1.09 -21.51
CA LYS A 81 10.04 -1.80 -21.49
C LYS A 81 11.23 -0.84 -21.53
N LYS A 82 11.14 0.26 -22.27
CA LYS A 82 12.17 1.32 -22.26
C LYS A 82 12.28 2.00 -20.89
N LEU A 83 11.14 2.24 -20.24
CA LEU A 83 11.06 2.96 -18.97
C LEU A 83 11.35 2.08 -17.73
N GLU A 84 11.17 0.76 -17.83
CA GLU A 84 11.43 -0.22 -16.75
C GLU A 84 12.92 -0.36 -16.37
N GLY A 85 13.85 0.17 -17.18
CA GLY A 85 15.29 0.20 -16.88
C GLY A 85 15.81 1.51 -16.27
N SER A 86 14.91 2.47 -16.00
CA SER A 86 15.29 3.81 -15.55
C SER A 86 15.25 3.96 -14.01
N PRO A 87 16.06 4.88 -13.41
CA PRO A 87 16.28 4.98 -11.97
C PRO A 87 15.00 5.14 -11.10
N TRP A 88 13.90 5.60 -11.68
CA TRP A 88 12.59 5.75 -11.03
C TRP A 88 11.90 4.41 -10.69
N THR A 89 12.29 3.31 -11.35
CA THR A 89 11.77 1.96 -11.03
C THR A 89 12.58 1.23 -9.95
N ALA A 90 13.81 1.68 -9.68
CA ALA A 90 14.71 1.06 -8.70
C ALA A 90 14.41 1.45 -7.24
N HIS A 91 13.70 2.57 -7.01
CA HIS A 91 13.29 2.99 -5.65
C HIS A 91 12.08 2.22 -5.08
N CYS A 92 11.69 1.12 -5.73
CA CYS A 92 10.57 0.28 -5.31
C CYS A 92 10.96 -1.02 -4.58
N GLN A 93 12.25 -1.26 -4.28
CA GLN A 93 12.67 -2.40 -3.45
C GLN A 93 12.62 -2.07 -1.96
#